data_AF-A0A317T1V8-F1
#
_entry.id   AF-A0A317T1V8-F1
#
_cell.length_a   1.000
_cell.length_b   1.000
_cell.length_c   1.000
_cell.angle_alpha   90.00
_cell.angle_beta   90.00
_cell.angle_gamma   90.00
#
_symmetry.space_group_name_H-M   'P 1'
#
loop_
_entity.id
_entity.type
_entity.pdbx_description
1 polymer ?
#
loop_
_entity_poly.entity_id
_entity_poly.type
_entity_poly.pdbx_seq_one_letter_code
_entity_poly.pdbx_strand_id
1 'polypeptide(L)'
;MSPRRNLSSRAEALERRIEEQRKTIAELRKTGEELRKSGEELRKTGGELRKPSEELKNSYQRVRSNLTEVISTAVVPIVAAVVLESFYKKCMQSVHTGDPLSEDGADIIRRHRNRFDDFGLADEQEMLEFAEAWPGVMSAGDTAAHGDEVVLALSYCQGNLHRVLQRAFTSLWGISPGDWHNATEA
;
A
#
# COMPACT_ATOMS: atom_id res chain seq x y z
N MET A 1 -67.91 37.30 47.74
CA MET A 1 -66.80 36.38 48.10
C MET A 1 -65.71 37.18 48.79
N SER A 2 -65.24 36.77 49.98
CA SER A 2 -64.33 37.60 50.80
C SER A 2 -62.87 37.55 50.32
N PRO A 3 -62.17 38.70 50.20
CA PRO A 3 -60.79 38.80 49.70
C PRO A 3 -59.75 37.90 50.41
N ARG A 4 -59.92 37.65 51.71
CA ARG A 4 -59.04 36.76 52.50
C ARG A 4 -58.99 35.32 52.00
N ARG A 5 -60.11 34.76 51.50
CA ARG A 5 -60.14 33.38 50.99
C ARG A 5 -59.35 33.24 49.68
N ASN A 6 -59.35 34.28 48.84
CA ASN A 6 -58.61 34.29 47.58
C ASN A 6 -57.08 34.29 47.83
N LEU A 7 -56.61 35.10 48.78
CA LEU A 7 -55.20 35.17 49.14
C LEU A 7 -54.68 33.85 49.74
N SER A 8 -55.46 33.21 50.63
CA SER A 8 -55.11 31.89 51.19
C SER A 8 -54.96 30.83 50.10
N SER A 9 -55.91 30.77 49.15
CA SER A 9 -55.86 29.80 48.05
C SER A 9 -54.67 30.01 47.10
N ARG A 10 -54.24 31.27 46.89
CA ARG A 10 -53.06 31.59 46.09
C ARG A 10 -51.76 31.21 46.80
N ALA A 11 -51.69 31.37 48.13
CA ALA A 11 -50.53 30.97 48.92
C ALA A 11 -50.32 29.44 48.86
N GLU A 12 -51.38 28.66 49.08
CA GLU A 12 -51.34 27.19 48.98
C GLU A 12 -50.97 26.69 47.56
N ALA A 13 -51.39 27.42 46.51
CA ALA A 13 -51.01 27.11 45.14
C ALA A 13 -49.53 27.41 44.84
N LEU A 14 -48.98 28.49 45.42
CA LEU A 14 -47.56 28.82 45.32
C LEU A 14 -46.70 27.81 46.08
N GLU A 15 -47.11 27.39 47.27
CA GLU A 15 -46.40 26.37 48.06
C GLU A 15 -46.31 25.04 47.31
N ARG A 16 -47.42 24.59 46.70
CA ARG A 16 -47.43 23.39 45.86
C ARG A 16 -46.47 23.50 44.66
N ARG A 17 -46.47 24.64 43.96
CA ARG A 17 -45.55 24.89 42.85
C ARG A 17 -44.08 24.88 43.29
N ILE A 18 -43.78 25.47 44.44
CA ILE A 18 -42.42 25.46 45.00
C ILE A 18 -41.98 24.03 45.30
N GLU A 19 -42.88 23.21 45.88
CA GLU A 19 -42.57 21.81 46.19
C GLU A 19 -42.36 20.96 44.92
N GLU A 20 -43.19 21.16 43.89
CA GLU A 20 -42.97 20.54 42.57
C GLU A 20 -41.62 20.95 41.96
N GLN A 21 -41.28 22.24 41.98
CA GLN A 21 -39.99 22.72 41.50
C GLN A 21 -38.82 22.12 42.28
N ARG A 22 -38.94 21.96 43.61
CA ARG A 22 -37.91 21.31 44.44
C ARG A 22 -37.70 19.86 44.02
N LYS A 23 -38.78 19.11 43.76
CA LYS A 23 -38.70 17.73 43.26
C LYS A 23 -38.02 17.67 41.90
N THR A 24 -38.41 18.53 40.95
CA THR A 24 -37.76 18.59 39.63
C THR A 24 -36.27 18.92 39.74
N ILE A 25 -35.88 19.87 40.61
CA ILE A 25 -34.46 20.20 40.83
C ILE A 25 -33.71 18.99 41.42
N ALA A 26 -34.31 18.24 42.35
CA ALA A 26 -33.69 17.05 42.92
C ALA A 26 -33.49 15.94 41.87
N GLU A 27 -34.48 15.72 41.00
CA GLU A 27 -34.38 14.78 39.89
C GLU A 27 -33.29 15.19 38.89
N LEU A 28 -33.26 16.46 38.47
CA LEU A 28 -32.22 16.98 37.58
C LEU A 28 -30.81 16.83 38.16
N ARG A 29 -30.65 17.05 39.48
CA ARG A 29 -29.36 16.81 40.16
C ARG A 29 -28.95 15.34 40.11
N LYS A 30 -29.90 14.43 40.33
CA LYS A 30 -29.63 12.99 40.26
C LYS A 30 -29.21 12.58 38.84
N THR A 31 -29.95 13.02 37.82
CA THR A 31 -29.62 12.76 36.42
C THR A 31 -28.26 13.36 36.04
N GLY A 32 -27.94 14.56 36.52
CA GLY A 32 -26.64 15.19 36.30
C GLY A 32 -25.48 14.38 36.87
N GLU A 33 -25.65 13.80 38.06
CA GLU A 33 -24.63 12.97 38.70
C GLU A 33 -24.46 11.62 37.98
N GLU A 34 -25.55 11.01 37.49
CA GLU A 34 -25.51 9.80 36.67
C GLU A 34 -24.78 10.04 35.34
N LEU A 35 -25.07 11.16 34.66
CA LEU A 35 -24.36 11.56 33.44
C LEU A 35 -22.87 11.80 33.69
N ARG A 36 -22.51 12.42 34.82
CA ARG A 36 -21.11 12.65 35.21
C ARG A 36 -20.36 11.32 35.37
N LYS A 37 -20.96 10.34 36.04
CA LYS A 37 -20.39 9.00 36.22
C LYS A 37 -20.22 8.29 34.88
N SER A 38 -21.25 8.31 34.03
CA SER A 38 -21.19 7.71 32.69
C SER A 38 -20.09 8.34 31.83
N GLY A 39 -19.92 9.67 31.89
CA GLY A 39 -18.84 10.37 31.19
C GLY A 39 -17.44 9.98 31.69
N GLU A 40 -17.28 9.73 33.00
CA GLU A 40 -16.03 9.28 33.59
C GLU A 40 -15.68 7.84 33.18
N GLU A 41 -16.67 6.95 33.14
CA GLU A 41 -16.52 5.58 32.62
C GLU A 41 -16.12 5.57 31.15
N LEU A 42 -16.81 6.35 30.30
CA LEU A 42 -16.46 6.49 28.88
C LEU A 42 -15.02 6.99 28.69
N ARG A 43 -14.59 7.97 29.49
CA ARG A 43 -13.21 8.48 29.44
C ARG A 43 -12.20 7.41 29.84
N LYS A 44 -12.52 6.57 30.83
CA LYS A 44 -11.68 5.45 31.24
C LYS A 44 -11.55 4.41 30.12
N THR A 45 -12.68 3.97 29.55
CA THR A 45 -12.69 3.02 28.43
C THR A 45 -11.95 3.57 27.21
N GLY A 46 -12.13 4.85 26.88
CA GLY A 46 -11.37 5.51 25.81
C GLY A 46 -9.86 5.53 26.08
N GLY A 47 -9.45 5.73 27.33
CA GLY A 47 -8.05 5.63 27.76
C GLY A 47 -7.49 4.21 27.63
N GLU A 48 -8.27 3.20 27.98
CA GLU A 48 -7.90 1.78 27.88
C GLU A 48 -7.73 1.34 26.42
N LEU A 49 -8.57 1.81 25.50
CA LEU A 49 -8.48 1.49 24.06
C LEU A 49 -7.31 2.19 23.34
N ARG A 50 -6.72 3.24 23.92
CA ARG A 50 -5.64 3.99 23.28
C ARG A 50 -4.37 3.14 23.08
N LYS A 51 -4.01 2.33 24.08
CA LYS A 51 -2.83 1.45 24.01
C LYS A 51 -2.95 0.37 22.92
N PRO A 52 -4.01 -0.48 22.90
CA PRO A 52 -4.14 -1.50 21.86
C PRO A 52 -4.28 -0.89 20.46
N SER A 53 -4.87 0.32 20.34
CA SER A 53 -4.90 1.03 19.06
C SER A 53 -3.50 1.40 18.55
N GLU A 54 -2.60 1.87 19.42
CA GLU A 54 -1.23 2.18 19.01
C GLU A 54 -0.41 0.92 18.73
N GLU A 55 -0.60 -0.15 19.52
CA GLU A 55 0.01 -1.45 19.27
C GLU A 55 -0.40 -2.04 17.91
N LEU A 56 -1.70 -1.96 17.57
CA LEU A 56 -2.21 -2.41 16.28
C LEU A 56 -1.60 -1.60 15.12
N LYS A 57 -1.50 -0.28 15.26
CA LYS A 57 -0.87 0.60 14.28
C LYS A 57 0.61 0.25 14.08
N ASN A 58 1.35 0.02 15.16
CA ASN A 58 2.76 -0.39 15.09
C ASN A 58 2.92 -1.77 14.44
N SER A 59 2.05 -2.72 14.77
CA SER A 59 2.02 -4.04 14.14
C SER A 59 1.77 -3.94 12.63
N TYR A 60 0.79 -3.13 12.23
CA TYR A 60 0.50 -2.86 10.82
C TYR A 60 1.71 -2.27 10.09
N GLN A 61 2.37 -1.27 10.67
CA GLN A 61 3.59 -0.69 10.09
C GLN A 61 4.71 -1.72 9.92
N ARG A 62 4.89 -2.61 10.92
CA ARG A 62 5.89 -3.68 10.86
C ARG A 62 5.58 -4.68 9.74
N VAL A 63 4.34 -5.13 9.63
CA VAL A 63 3.92 -6.05 8.55
C VAL A 63 4.13 -5.39 7.19
N ARG A 64 3.75 -4.13 7.02
CA ARG A 64 3.96 -3.37 5.78
C ARG A 64 5.44 -3.27 5.41
N SER A 65 6.31 -3.00 6.39
CA SER A 65 7.75 -2.93 6.19
C SER A 65 8.31 -4.28 5.74
N ASN A 66 7.96 -5.35 6.46
CA ASN A 66 8.40 -6.71 6.11
C ASN A 66 7.93 -7.12 4.71
N LEU A 67 6.68 -6.80 4.35
CA LEU A 67 6.17 -7.09 3.01
C LEU A 67 6.94 -6.34 1.93
N THR A 68 7.26 -5.07 2.17
CA THR A 68 8.07 -4.26 1.24
C THR A 68 9.45 -4.89 1.06
N GLU A 69 10.09 -5.32 2.15
CA GLU A 69 11.38 -6.00 2.12
C GLU A 69 11.32 -7.32 1.34
N VAL A 70 10.31 -8.17 1.58
CA VAL A 70 10.10 -9.43 0.84
C VAL A 70 9.90 -9.17 -0.65
N ILE A 71 9.09 -8.18 -1.02
CA ILE A 71 8.86 -7.86 -2.43
C ILE A 71 10.17 -7.39 -3.08
N SER A 72 10.90 -6.46 -2.46
CA SER A 72 12.15 -5.95 -3.00
C SER A 72 13.28 -6.99 -3.07
N THR A 73 13.35 -7.92 -2.13
CA THR A 73 14.48 -8.88 -2.03
C THR A 73 14.22 -10.22 -2.68
N ALA A 74 12.97 -10.65 -2.81
CA ALA A 74 12.63 -11.95 -3.38
C ALA A 74 11.82 -11.81 -4.68
N VAL A 75 10.76 -11.00 -4.69
CA VAL A 75 9.86 -10.93 -5.85
C VAL A 75 10.48 -10.15 -7.00
N VAL A 76 11.04 -8.96 -6.73
CA VAL A 76 11.65 -8.10 -7.74
C VAL A 76 12.76 -8.83 -8.52
N PRO A 77 13.73 -9.52 -7.88
CA PRO A 77 14.77 -10.24 -8.61
C PRO A 77 14.23 -11.36 -9.50
N ILE A 78 13.23 -12.14 -9.02
CA ILE A 78 12.62 -13.21 -9.79
C ILE A 78 11.94 -12.63 -11.03
N VAL A 79 11.06 -11.64 -10.86
CA VAL A 79 10.36 -11.01 -11.97
C VAL A 79 11.34 -10.38 -12.95
N ALA A 80 12.38 -9.71 -12.45
CA ALA A 80 13.43 -9.16 -13.29
C ALA A 80 14.07 -10.27 -14.14
N ALA A 81 14.29 -11.46 -13.58
CA ALA A 81 14.82 -12.60 -14.32
C ALA A 81 13.96 -13.00 -15.49
N VAL A 82 12.67 -13.17 -15.25
CA VAL A 82 11.75 -13.55 -16.30
C VAL A 82 11.71 -12.51 -17.42
N VAL A 83 11.62 -11.23 -17.06
CA VAL A 83 11.49 -10.13 -18.03
C VAL A 83 12.77 -10.00 -18.84
N LEU A 84 13.93 -9.97 -18.18
CA LEU A 84 15.22 -9.82 -18.85
C LEU A 84 15.56 -11.05 -19.69
N GLU A 85 15.27 -12.26 -19.21
CA GLU A 85 15.47 -13.50 -19.97
C GLU A 85 14.57 -13.56 -21.20
N SER A 86 13.28 -13.22 -21.05
CA SER A 86 12.32 -13.18 -22.17
C SER A 86 12.74 -12.13 -23.20
N PHE A 87 13.16 -10.97 -22.74
CA PHE A 87 13.67 -9.89 -23.58
C PHE A 87 14.93 -10.33 -24.33
N TYR A 88 15.90 -10.93 -23.63
CA TYR A 88 17.10 -11.48 -24.24
C TYR A 88 16.79 -12.56 -25.27
N LYS A 89 15.88 -13.50 -24.98
CA LYS A 89 15.43 -14.52 -25.95
C LYS A 89 14.82 -13.86 -27.19
N LYS A 90 13.95 -12.85 -27.03
CA LYS A 90 13.36 -12.09 -28.15
C LYS A 90 14.43 -11.38 -28.97
N CYS A 91 15.44 -10.79 -28.32
CA CYS A 91 16.60 -10.25 -29.01
C CYS A 91 17.36 -11.37 -29.74
N MET A 92 17.68 -12.49 -29.11
CA MET A 92 18.59 -13.50 -29.66
C MET A 92 17.96 -14.49 -30.65
N GLN A 93 16.63 -14.60 -30.71
CA GLN A 93 15.91 -15.43 -31.70
C GLN A 93 16.25 -15.11 -33.17
N SER A 94 16.88 -13.96 -33.44
CA SER A 94 17.36 -13.62 -34.79
C SER A 94 18.79 -14.12 -35.12
N VAL A 95 19.50 -14.78 -34.19
CA VAL A 95 20.85 -15.35 -34.41
C VAL A 95 20.70 -16.82 -34.73
N HIS A 96 21.12 -17.24 -35.92
CA HIS A 96 21.19 -18.67 -36.25
C HIS A 96 22.21 -19.37 -35.33
N THR A 97 21.75 -20.42 -34.67
CA THR A 97 22.48 -21.30 -33.74
C THR A 97 23.73 -21.88 -34.40
N GLY A 98 24.90 -21.37 -34.05
CA GLY A 98 26.18 -21.91 -34.54
C GLY A 98 27.37 -21.56 -33.65
N ASP A 99 27.33 -20.45 -32.91
CA ASP A 99 28.43 -20.06 -32.02
C ASP A 99 28.29 -20.64 -30.61
N PRO A 100 29.36 -21.21 -30.03
CA PRO A 100 29.37 -21.67 -28.65
C PRO A 100 29.10 -20.49 -27.71
N LEU A 101 28.06 -20.62 -26.89
CA LEU A 101 27.72 -19.67 -25.84
C LEU A 101 28.91 -19.54 -24.88
N SER A 102 29.47 -18.34 -24.79
CA SER A 102 30.41 -17.98 -23.73
C SER A 102 29.69 -17.97 -22.39
N GLU A 103 30.34 -18.44 -21.31
CA GLU A 103 29.72 -18.50 -19.98
C GLU A 103 29.41 -17.11 -19.38
N ASP A 104 29.97 -16.02 -19.94
CA ASP A 104 29.69 -14.67 -19.48
C ASP A 104 28.58 -13.99 -20.30
N GLY A 105 27.36 -14.00 -19.75
CA GLY A 105 26.20 -13.34 -20.35
C GLY A 105 26.39 -11.83 -20.56
N ALA A 106 27.18 -11.16 -19.71
CA ALA A 106 27.47 -9.73 -19.87
C ALA A 106 28.28 -9.46 -21.15
N ASP A 107 29.23 -10.34 -21.48
CA ASP A 107 30.04 -10.23 -22.69
C ASP A 107 29.24 -10.54 -23.96
N ILE A 108 28.28 -11.46 -23.88
CA ILE A 108 27.35 -11.71 -24.99
C ILE A 108 26.46 -10.49 -25.24
N ILE A 109 25.93 -9.89 -24.18
CA ILE A 109 25.12 -8.66 -24.27
C ILE A 109 25.93 -7.51 -24.91
N ARG A 110 27.18 -7.29 -24.48
CA ARG A 110 28.08 -6.28 -25.08
C ARG A 110 28.35 -6.56 -26.55
N ARG A 111 28.59 -7.82 -26.92
CA ARG A 111 28.91 -8.22 -28.31
C ARG A 111 27.74 -7.98 -29.26
N HIS A 112 26.51 -8.06 -28.78
CA HIS A 112 25.29 -7.88 -29.59
C HIS A 112 24.61 -6.52 -29.38
N ARG A 113 25.34 -5.50 -28.90
CA ARG A 113 24.83 -4.16 -28.57
C ARG A 113 23.91 -3.56 -29.64
N ASN A 114 24.31 -3.61 -30.90
CA ASN A 114 23.56 -3.07 -32.04
C ASN A 114 22.13 -3.62 -32.16
N ARG A 115 21.83 -4.76 -31.56
CA ARG A 115 20.52 -5.41 -31.58
C ARG A 115 19.62 -4.96 -30.43
N PHE A 116 20.23 -4.45 -29.36
CA PHE A 116 19.54 -3.83 -28.24
C PHE A 116 19.16 -2.36 -28.55
N ASP A 117 19.85 -1.72 -29.50
CA ASP A 117 19.50 -0.39 -30.02
C ASP A 117 18.07 -0.37 -30.60
N ASP A 118 17.65 -1.44 -31.30
CA ASP A 118 16.30 -1.59 -31.86
C ASP A 118 15.20 -1.63 -30.78
N PHE A 119 15.59 -1.85 -29.53
CA PHE A 119 14.72 -1.90 -28.36
C PHE A 119 14.90 -0.69 -27.42
N GLY A 120 15.63 0.34 -27.87
CA GLY A 120 15.79 1.60 -27.14
C GLY A 120 16.78 1.53 -25.98
N LEU A 121 17.75 0.62 -26.02
CA LEU A 121 18.90 0.55 -25.09
C LEU A 121 20.19 1.04 -25.76
N ALA A 122 20.12 2.16 -26.48
CA ALA A 122 21.26 2.70 -27.23
C ALA A 122 22.36 3.30 -26.32
N ASP A 123 21.99 3.64 -25.09
CA ASP A 123 22.91 4.22 -24.10
C ASP A 123 23.84 3.14 -23.52
N GLU A 124 25.14 3.42 -23.55
CA GLU A 124 26.18 2.48 -23.13
C GLU A 124 26.12 2.19 -21.63
N GLN A 125 25.73 3.19 -20.85
CA GLN A 125 25.60 3.06 -19.40
C GLN A 125 24.38 2.20 -19.05
N GLU A 126 23.25 2.39 -19.73
CA GLU A 126 22.05 1.53 -19.56
C GLU A 126 22.32 0.06 -19.93
N MET A 127 23.12 -0.18 -20.97
CA MET A 127 23.55 -1.52 -21.37
C MET A 127 24.50 -2.17 -20.34
N LEU A 128 25.42 -1.39 -19.77
CA LEU A 128 26.28 -1.86 -18.68
C LEU A 128 25.47 -2.18 -17.44
N GLU A 129 24.50 -1.35 -17.09
CA GLU A 129 23.59 -1.58 -15.96
C GLU A 129 22.75 -2.84 -16.15
N PHE A 130 22.28 -3.09 -17.38
CA PHE A 130 21.58 -4.33 -17.74
C PHE A 130 22.52 -5.55 -17.64
N ALA A 131 23.74 -5.44 -18.15
CA ALA A 131 24.75 -6.51 -18.09
C ALA A 131 25.22 -6.80 -16.66
N GLU A 132 25.32 -5.80 -15.79
CA GLU A 132 25.66 -5.95 -14.37
C GLU A 132 24.53 -6.59 -13.56
N ALA A 133 23.26 -6.28 -13.90
CA ALA A 133 22.11 -6.92 -13.26
C ALA A 133 21.97 -8.41 -13.66
N TRP A 134 22.45 -8.78 -14.85
CA TRP A 134 22.23 -10.08 -15.48
C TRP A 134 22.61 -11.30 -14.62
N PRO A 135 23.80 -11.39 -13.97
CA PRO A 135 24.20 -12.60 -13.23
C PRO A 135 23.35 -12.83 -11.96
N GLY A 136 23.01 -11.75 -11.25
CA GLY A 136 22.17 -11.83 -10.05
C GLY A 136 20.73 -12.22 -10.39
N VAL A 137 20.28 -11.77 -11.54
CA VAL A 137 18.95 -12.01 -12.08
C VAL A 137 18.80 -13.46 -12.58
N MET A 138 19.73 -13.98 -13.40
CA MET A 138 19.69 -15.37 -13.89
C MET A 138 19.86 -16.43 -12.80
N SER A 139 20.37 -16.05 -11.62
CA SER A 139 20.46 -16.93 -10.46
C SER A 139 19.10 -17.18 -9.77
N ALA A 140 18.05 -16.40 -10.09
CA ALA A 140 16.75 -16.44 -9.42
C ALA A 140 15.74 -17.46 -9.98
N GLY A 141 16.06 -18.16 -11.08
CA GLY A 141 15.34 -19.34 -11.57
C GLY A 141 14.13 -19.11 -12.48
N ASP A 142 13.81 -20.16 -13.27
CA ASP A 142 12.82 -20.20 -14.36
C ASP A 142 11.36 -20.29 -13.89
N THR A 143 10.81 -19.24 -13.30
CA THR A 143 9.36 -19.17 -13.00
C THR A 143 8.67 -18.29 -14.03
N ALA A 144 7.57 -18.70 -14.65
CA ALA A 144 6.83 -17.83 -15.56
C ALA A 144 6.13 -16.72 -14.76
N ALA A 145 6.58 -15.47 -14.89
CA ALA A 145 5.90 -14.31 -14.29
C ALA A 145 4.72 -13.88 -15.16
N HIS A 146 3.56 -13.69 -14.55
CA HIS A 146 2.39 -13.08 -15.19
C HIS A 146 2.56 -11.56 -15.30
N GLY A 147 1.92 -10.90 -16.28
CA GLY A 147 2.07 -9.45 -16.47
C GLY A 147 1.69 -8.61 -15.25
N ASP A 148 0.70 -9.05 -14.45
CA ASP A 148 0.32 -8.40 -13.19
C ASP A 148 1.43 -8.46 -12.14
N GLU A 149 2.17 -9.58 -12.07
CA GLU A 149 3.30 -9.75 -11.17
C GLU A 149 4.46 -8.83 -11.57
N VAL A 150 4.63 -8.59 -12.88
CA VAL A 150 5.62 -7.66 -13.41
C VAL A 150 5.29 -6.22 -13.07
N VAL A 151 4.04 -5.80 -13.25
CA VAL A 151 3.57 -4.45 -12.90
C VAL A 151 3.72 -4.21 -11.39
N LEU A 152 3.36 -5.20 -10.56
CA LEU A 152 3.54 -5.12 -9.12
C LEU A 152 5.02 -4.93 -8.77
N ALA A 153 5.91 -5.81 -9.24
CA ALA A 153 7.34 -5.72 -8.95
C ALA A 153 7.98 -4.42 -9.44
N LEU A 154 7.56 -3.90 -10.60
CA LEU A 154 8.03 -2.62 -11.13
C LEU A 154 7.77 -1.47 -10.15
N SER A 155 6.64 -1.45 -9.44
CA SER A 155 6.35 -0.41 -8.44
C SER A 155 7.30 -0.40 -7.23
N TYR A 156 8.00 -1.51 -6.99
CA TYR A 156 9.00 -1.67 -5.92
C TYR A 156 10.45 -1.57 -6.42
N CYS A 157 10.65 -1.52 -7.74
CA CYS A 157 11.96 -1.26 -8.32
C CYS A 157 12.32 0.22 -8.17
N GLN A 158 13.59 0.51 -7.92
CA GLN A 158 14.10 1.88 -7.86
C GLN A 158 15.27 2.08 -8.82
N GLY A 159 15.48 3.33 -9.21
CA GLY A 159 16.61 3.74 -10.04
C GLY A 159 16.64 3.04 -11.39
N ASN A 160 17.80 2.48 -11.72
CA ASN A 160 18.11 1.95 -13.04
C ASN A 160 17.32 0.67 -13.37
N LEU A 161 17.17 -0.22 -12.39
CA LEU A 161 16.43 -1.48 -12.56
C LEU A 161 14.98 -1.21 -12.98
N HIS A 162 14.32 -0.21 -12.38
CA HIS A 162 12.96 0.17 -12.76
C HIS A 162 12.88 0.60 -14.23
N ARG A 163 13.80 1.46 -14.67
CA ARG A 163 13.83 1.98 -16.05
C ARG A 163 14.07 0.87 -17.07
N VAL A 164 15.03 -0.01 -16.81
CA VAL A 164 15.37 -1.14 -17.68
C VAL A 164 14.19 -2.09 -17.80
N LEU A 165 13.59 -2.49 -16.67
CA LEU A 165 12.44 -3.40 -16.68
C LEU A 165 11.20 -2.77 -17.33
N GLN A 166 10.96 -1.48 -17.13
CA GLN A 166 9.85 -0.77 -17.77
C GLN A 166 9.99 -0.76 -19.30
N ARG A 167 11.21 -0.52 -19.82
CA ARG A 167 11.46 -0.55 -21.27
C ARG A 167 11.39 -1.97 -21.83
N ALA A 168 11.99 -2.94 -21.15
CA ALA A 168 11.91 -4.35 -21.54
C ALA A 168 10.44 -4.82 -21.59
N PHE A 169 9.64 -4.45 -20.59
CA PHE A 169 8.20 -4.71 -20.57
C PHE A 169 7.49 -4.06 -21.77
N THR A 170 7.70 -2.76 -21.98
CA THR A 170 7.07 -2.02 -23.08
C THR A 170 7.44 -2.63 -24.44
N SER A 171 8.68 -3.09 -24.61
CA SER A 171 9.14 -3.77 -25.82
C SER A 171 8.52 -5.16 -26.01
N LEU A 172 8.37 -5.92 -24.92
CA LEU A 172 7.80 -7.26 -24.95
C LEU A 172 6.31 -7.23 -25.30
N TRP A 173 5.55 -6.36 -24.64
CA TRP A 173 4.08 -6.33 -24.70
C TRP A 173 3.48 -5.18 -25.53
N GLY A 174 4.29 -4.22 -25.99
CA GLY A 174 3.83 -3.09 -26.80
C GLY A 174 2.99 -2.06 -26.02
N ILE A 175 2.91 -2.17 -24.70
CA ILE A 175 2.12 -1.30 -23.81
C ILE A 175 2.94 -0.93 -22.58
N SER A 176 2.69 0.27 -22.04
CA SER A 176 3.31 0.72 -20.79
C SER A 176 2.77 -0.10 -19.61
N PRO A 177 3.58 -0.42 -18.58
CA PRO A 177 3.10 -1.08 -17.36
C PRO A 177 1.93 -0.36 -16.69
N GLY A 178 1.87 0.98 -16.77
CA GLY A 178 0.76 1.77 -16.20
C GLY A 178 -0.57 1.61 -16.94
N ASP A 179 -0.54 1.16 -18.20
CA ASP A 179 -1.72 0.95 -19.04
C ASP A 179 -2.15 -0.52 -19.09
N TRP A 180 -1.42 -1.41 -18.38
CA TRP A 180 -1.62 -2.86 -18.42
C TRP A 180 -3.06 -3.29 -18.10
N HIS A 181 -3.65 -2.76 -17.03
CA HIS A 181 -5.02 -3.10 -16.64
C HIS A 181 -6.07 -2.69 -17.67
N ASN A 182 -5.84 -1.60 -18.41
CA ASN A 182 -6.75 -1.18 -19.47
C ASN A 182 -6.68 -2.11 -20.69
N ALA A 183 -5.55 -2.79 -20.89
CA ALA A 183 -5.33 -3.68 -22.03
C ALA A 183 -5.82 -5.12 -21.78
N THR A 184 -5.89 -5.56 -20.53
CA THR A 184 -6.32 -6.93 -20.16
C THR A 184 -7.83 -7.05 -19.90
N GLU A 185 -8.54 -5.95 -19.70
CA GLU A 185 -9.99 -5.90 -19.51
C GLU A 185 -10.81 -5.74 -20.82
N ALA A 186 -10.14 -5.64 -21.97
CA ALA A 186 -10.74 -5.47 -23.31
C ALA A 186 -10.83 -6.78 -24.09
#